data_AF-A0A5S4VBC4-F1
#
_entry.id   AF-A0A5S4VBC4-F1
#
_cell.length_a   1.000
_cell.length_b   1.000
_cell.length_c   1.000
_cell.angle_alpha   90.00
_cell.angle_beta   90.00
_cell.angle_gamma   90.00
#
_symmetry.space_group_name_H-M   'P 1'
#
loop_
_entity.id
_entity.type
_entity.pdbx_description
1 polymer ?
#
loop_
_entity_poly.entity_id
_entity_poly.type
_entity_poly.pdbx_seq_one_letter_code
_entity_poly.pdbx_strand_id
1 'polypeptide(L)'
;MTFLTFVSIIAGVMFGIGALAAVYRIIRGPSILDRALATDVLLAIAICALGAEMAINTHTDTLVVMLILAMFAVVGSISIARFMAKQDAS
;
A
#
# COMPACT_ATOMS: atom_id res chain seq x y z
N MET A 1 -18.27 20.13 -10.21
CA MET A 1 -18.56 18.88 -9.48
C MET A 1 -18.26 17.61 -10.28
N THR A 2 -18.43 17.58 -11.61
CA THR A 2 -18.18 16.37 -12.41
C THR A 2 -16.72 15.92 -12.47
N PHE A 3 -15.77 16.84 -12.69
CA PHE A 3 -14.35 16.49 -12.85
C PHE A 3 -13.76 15.75 -11.63
N LEU A 4 -13.99 16.26 -10.43
CA LEU A 4 -13.47 15.67 -9.18
C LEU A 4 -14.06 14.26 -8.94
N THR A 5 -15.33 14.04 -9.28
CA THR A 5 -15.98 12.73 -9.24
C THR A 5 -15.40 11.75 -10.26
N PHE A 6 -15.11 12.20 -11.48
CA PHE A 6 -14.45 11.34 -12.47
C PHE A 6 -13.05 10.92 -12.02
N VAL A 7 -12.26 11.86 -11.50
CA VAL A 7 -10.92 11.58 -10.97
C VAL A 7 -10.98 10.62 -9.78
N SER A 8 -11.92 10.79 -8.86
CA SER A 8 -12.05 9.91 -7.70
C SER A 8 -12.45 8.49 -8.09
N ILE A 9 -13.36 8.32 -9.06
CA ILE A 9 -13.73 7.00 -9.59
C ILE A 9 -12.53 6.33 -10.26
N ILE A 10 -11.78 7.05 -11.10
CA ILE A 10 -10.60 6.50 -11.77
C ILE A 10 -9.54 6.09 -10.74
N ALA A 11 -9.24 6.95 -9.77
CA ALA A 11 -8.30 6.64 -8.69
C ALA A 11 -8.75 5.42 -7.88
N GLY A 12 -10.04 5.36 -7.50
CA GLY A 12 -10.61 4.23 -6.78
C GLY A 12 -10.51 2.91 -7.56
N VAL A 13 -10.76 2.94 -8.88
CA VAL A 13 -10.59 1.77 -9.75
C VAL A 13 -9.12 1.36 -9.84
N MET A 14 -8.19 2.30 -10.00
CA MET A 14 -6.76 2.01 -10.03
C MET A 14 -6.25 1.40 -8.73
N PHE A 15 -6.66 1.95 -7.58
CA PHE A 15 -6.34 1.39 -6.26
C PHE A 15 -6.97 0.00 -6.09
N GLY A 16 -8.21 -0.19 -6.52
CA GLY A 16 -8.89 -1.49 -6.48
C GLY A 16 -8.18 -2.57 -7.30
N ILE A 17 -7.79 -2.25 -8.54
CA ILE A 17 -7.01 -3.16 -9.39
C ILE A 17 -5.66 -3.47 -8.74
N GLY A 18 -4.95 -2.44 -8.23
CA GLY A 18 -3.69 -2.62 -7.53
C GLY A 18 -3.82 -3.51 -6.30
N ALA A 19 -4.85 -3.30 -5.49
CA ALA A 19 -5.11 -4.08 -4.28
C ALA A 19 -5.40 -5.55 -4.62
N LEU A 20 -6.23 -5.81 -5.63
CA LEU A 20 -6.50 -7.16 -6.12
C LEU A 20 -5.22 -7.85 -6.63
N ALA A 21 -4.39 -7.14 -7.39
CA ALA A 21 -3.13 -7.66 -7.87
C ALA A 21 -2.15 -7.96 -6.72
N ALA A 22 -2.08 -7.09 -5.72
CA ALA A 22 -1.27 -7.29 -4.52
C ALA A 22 -1.74 -8.52 -3.74
N VAL A 23 -3.05 -8.65 -3.48
CA VAL A 23 -3.64 -9.83 -2.81
C VAL A 23 -3.38 -11.11 -3.60
N TYR A 24 -3.51 -11.08 -4.92
CA TYR A 24 -3.18 -12.22 -5.77
C TYR A 24 -1.71 -12.64 -5.60
N ARG A 25 -0.78 -11.67 -5.55
CA ARG A 25 0.66 -11.94 -5.33
C ARG A 25 0.98 -12.40 -3.92
N ILE A 26 0.24 -11.95 -2.90
CA ILE A 26 0.36 -12.46 -1.52
C ILE A 26 0.01 -13.95 -1.47
N ILE A 27 -1.04 -14.38 -2.17
CA ILE A 27 -1.51 -15.77 -2.14
C ILE A 27 -0.66 -16.68 -3.01
N ARG A 28 -0.40 -16.29 -4.27
CA ARG A 28 0.32 -17.12 -5.25
C ARG A 28 1.82 -16.86 -5.32
N GLY A 29 2.35 -15.96 -4.51
CA GLY A 29 3.78 -15.63 -4.50
C GLY A 29 4.64 -16.88 -4.28
N PRO A 30 5.65 -17.13 -5.14
CA PRO A 30 6.51 -18.32 -5.04
C PRO A 30 7.50 -18.21 -3.87
N SER A 31 8.01 -17.01 -3.59
CA SER A 31 8.91 -16.73 -2.47
C SER A 31 8.17 -16.07 -1.31
N ILE A 32 8.60 -16.35 -0.08
CA ILE A 32 8.17 -15.62 1.12
C ILE A 32 8.47 -14.13 0.97
N LEU A 33 9.57 -13.80 0.30
CA LEU A 33 9.96 -12.43 -0.01
C LEU A 33 8.94 -11.74 -0.92
N ASP A 34 8.46 -12.41 -1.96
CA ASP A 34 7.45 -11.87 -2.88
C ASP A 34 6.14 -11.56 -2.16
N ARG A 35 5.76 -12.43 -1.21
CA ARG A 35 4.54 -12.25 -0.42
C ARG A 35 4.69 -11.06 0.53
N ALA A 36 5.83 -10.94 1.21
CA ALA A 36 6.11 -9.82 2.10
C ALA A 36 6.16 -8.48 1.34
N LEU A 37 6.79 -8.45 0.17
CA LEU A 37 6.81 -7.25 -0.66
C LEU A 37 5.41 -6.90 -1.19
N ALA A 38 4.60 -7.89 -1.54
CA ALA A 38 3.21 -7.67 -1.94
C ALA A 38 2.33 -7.13 -0.80
N THR A 39 2.59 -7.52 0.46
CA THR A 39 1.91 -6.90 1.63
C THR A 39 2.31 -5.44 1.82
N ASP A 40 3.57 -5.08 1.57
CA ASP A 40 4.04 -3.70 1.65
C ASP A 40 3.40 -2.82 0.56
N VAL A 41 3.28 -3.35 -0.66
CA VAL A 41 2.54 -2.70 -1.76
C VAL A 41 1.07 -2.49 -1.40
N LEU A 42 0.42 -3.50 -0.80
CA LEU A 42 -0.98 -3.36 -0.36
C LEU A 42 -1.13 -2.25 0.70
N LEU A 43 -0.18 -2.16 1.62
CA LEU A 43 -0.14 -1.10 2.63
C LEU A 43 0.04 0.29 2.00
N ALA A 44 0.94 0.42 1.02
CA ALA A 44 1.12 1.65 0.26
C ALA A 44 -0.17 2.07 -0.48
N ILE A 45 -0.88 1.12 -1.09
CA ILE A 45 -2.17 1.39 -1.74
C ILE A 45 -3.21 1.88 -0.72
N ALA A 46 -3.25 1.30 0.48
CA ALA A 46 -4.14 1.77 1.55
C ALA A 46 -3.83 3.21 1.98
N ILE A 47 -2.55 3.56 2.11
CA ILE A 47 -2.11 4.94 2.39
C ILE A 47 -2.59 5.89 1.27
N CYS A 48 -2.38 5.54 0.01
CA CYS A 48 -2.84 6.35 -1.12
C CYS A 48 -4.37 6.50 -1.16
N ALA A 49 -5.11 5.44 -0.85
CA ALA A 49 -6.57 5.47 -0.81
C ALA A 49 -7.09 6.42 0.29
N LEU A 50 -6.50 6.36 1.49
CA LEU A 50 -6.81 7.30 2.58
C LEU A 50 -6.46 8.74 2.19
N GLY A 51 -5.31 8.95 1.54
CA GLY A 51 -4.90 10.29 1.09
C GLY A 51 -5.84 10.88 0.04
N ALA A 52 -6.29 10.05 -0.90
CA ALA A 52 -7.28 10.46 -1.89
C ALA A 52 -8.62 10.79 -1.23
N GLU A 53 -9.08 9.97 -0.29
CA GLU A 53 -10.30 10.19 0.47
C GLU A 53 -10.27 11.53 1.23
N MET A 54 -9.17 11.81 1.93
CA MET A 54 -8.94 13.08 2.61
C MET A 54 -8.94 14.28 1.67
N ALA A 55 -8.27 14.16 0.52
CA ALA A 55 -8.19 15.22 -0.48
C ALA A 55 -9.56 15.53 -1.10
N ILE A 56 -10.43 14.52 -1.21
CA ILE A 56 -11.79 14.68 -1.75
C ILE A 56 -12.72 15.28 -0.69
N ASN A 57 -12.66 14.77 0.55
CA ASN A 57 -13.55 15.18 1.63
C ASN A 57 -13.10 16.46 2.35
N THR A 58 -11.89 16.95 2.06
CA THR A 58 -11.31 18.17 2.66
C THR A 58 -11.25 18.10 4.19
N HIS A 59 -10.87 16.93 4.72
CA HIS A 59 -10.65 16.74 6.16
C HIS A 59 -9.30 16.09 6.42
N THR A 60 -8.84 16.21 7.67
CA THR A 60 -7.56 15.68 8.13
C THR A 60 -7.67 14.62 9.23
N ASP A 61 -8.88 14.15 9.52
CA ASP A 61 -9.16 13.25 10.64
C ASP A 61 -8.42 11.91 10.56
N THR A 62 -8.17 11.42 9.34
CA THR A 62 -7.45 10.16 9.06
C THR A 62 -5.93 10.33 8.94
N LEU A 63 -5.37 11.53 9.18
CA LEU A 63 -3.92 11.78 9.14
C LEU A 63 -3.15 10.87 10.10
N VAL A 64 -3.66 10.68 11.31
CA VAL A 64 -2.97 9.86 12.33
C VAL A 64 -2.92 8.40 11.88
N VAL A 65 -4.00 7.88 11.30
CA VAL A 65 -4.05 6.52 10.74
C VAL A 65 -3.04 6.39 9.61
N MET A 66 -3.01 7.36 8.68
CA MET A 66 -2.05 7.37 7.57
C MET A 66 -0.60 7.38 8.06
N LEU A 67 -0.29 8.20 9.09
CA LEU A 67 1.04 8.27 9.68
C LEU A 67 1.48 6.92 10.25
N ILE A 68 0.59 6.26 10.99
CA ILE A 68 0.86 4.93 11.56
C ILE A 68 1.12 3.92 10.43
N LEU A 69 0.29 3.90 9.39
CA LEU A 69 0.50 3.00 8.23
C LEU A 69 1.81 3.29 7.50
N ALA A 70 2.20 4.56 7.36
CA ALA A 70 3.48 4.94 6.77
C ALA A 70 4.66 4.43 7.59
N MET A 71 4.57 4.49 8.92
CA MET A 71 5.58 3.88 9.81
C MET A 71 5.65 2.37 9.60
N PHE A 72 4.51 1.67 9.49
CA PHE A 72 4.49 0.24 9.20
C PHE A 72 5.10 -0.11 7.84
N ALA A 73 4.87 0.68 6.80
CA ALA A 73 5.46 0.46 5.48
C ALA A 73 6.99 0.57 5.52
N VAL A 74 7.51 1.60 6.20
CA VAL A 74 8.95 1.77 6.38
C VAL A 74 9.56 0.60 7.16
N VAL A 75 8.94 0.21 8.26
CA VAL A 75 9.40 -0.92 9.09
C VAL A 75 9.33 -2.25 8.31
N GLY A 76 8.28 -2.47 7.53
CA GLY A 76 8.10 -3.64 6.67
C GLY A 76 9.23 -3.75 5.64
N SER A 77 9.46 -2.68 4.87
CA SER A 77 10.56 -2.60 3.90
C SER A 77 11.95 -2.85 4.53
N ILE A 78 12.25 -2.25 5.69
CA ILE A 78 13.55 -2.46 6.38
C ILE A 78 13.70 -3.91 6.86
N SER A 79 12.64 -4.49 7.42
CA SER A 79 12.67 -5.87 7.93
C SER A 79 12.94 -6.87 6.82
N ILE A 80 12.34 -6.65 5.65
CA ILE A 80 12.57 -7.43 4.44
C ILE A 80 14.04 -7.31 3.97
N ALA A 81 14.56 -6.08 3.87
CA ALA A 81 15.94 -5.85 3.43
C ALA A 81 16.97 -6.54 4.34
N ARG A 82 16.75 -6.51 5.67
CA ARG A 82 17.62 -7.19 6.64
C ARG A 82 17.57 -8.71 6.51
N PHE A 83 16.40 -9.27 6.21
CA PHE A 83 16.24 -10.71 6.00
C PHE A 83 17.02 -11.18 4.76
N MET A 84 16.95 -10.41 3.66
CA MET A 84 17.73 -10.69 2.45
C MET A 84 19.23 -10.63 2.70
N ALA A 85 19.71 -9.57 3.36
CA ALA A 85 21.13 -9.42 3.67
C ALA A 85 21.70 -10.58 4.52
N LYS A 86 20.87 -11.23 5.33
CA LYS A 86 21.26 -12.42 6.10
C LYS A 86 21.34 -13.68 5.23
N GLN A 87 20.52 -13.80 4.18
CA GLN A 87 20.57 -14.93 3.25
C GLN A 87 21.78 -14.86 2.31
N ASP A 88 22.16 -13.67 1.85
CA ASP A 88 23.33 -13.47 0.97
C ASP A 88 24.68 -13.73 1.67
N ALA A 89 24.69 -13.73 3.01
CA ALA A 89 25.89 -13.95 3.82
C ALA A 89 26.12 -15.41 4.22
N SER A 90 25.24 -16.33 3.83
CA SER A 90 25.35 -17.80 4.07
C SER A 90 25.68 -18.53 2.77
#